data_AF-A0A938GAM9-F1
#
_entry.id   AF-A0A938GAM9-F1
#
_cell.length_a   1.000
_cell.length_b   1.000
_cell.length_c   1.000
_cell.angle_alpha   90.00
_cell.angle_beta   90.00
_cell.angle_gamma   90.00
#
_symmetry.space_group_name_H-M   'P 1'
#
loop_
_entity.id
_entity.type
_entity.pdbx_description
1 polymer ?
#
loop_
_entity_poly.entity_id
_entity_poly.type
_entity_poly.pdbx_seq_one_letter_code
_entity_poly.pdbx_strand_id
1 'polypeptide(L)'
;AALYLLWAYQRVFHGEVDDANRGFAELRPREGALLFVFVAIIVFTGVYPKPMLSRIEPSAKALIEHVESRTDYQRPAQGEAGK
;
A
#
# COMPACT_ATOMS: atom_id res chain seq x y z
N ALA A 1 -8.61 -10.70 4.96
CA ALA A 1 -7.22 -10.43 4.53
C ALA A 1 -6.27 -10.20 5.72
N ALA A 2 -6.58 -9.29 6.65
CA ALA A 2 -5.70 -8.94 7.78
C ALA A 2 -5.27 -10.12 8.68
N LEU A 3 -6.15 -11.10 8.92
CA LEU A 3 -5.83 -12.29 9.75
C LEU A 3 -4.65 -13.11 9.22
N TYR A 4 -4.50 -13.25 7.90
CA TYR A 4 -3.39 -14.01 7.32
C TYR A 4 -2.05 -13.32 7.53
N LEU A 5 -2.01 -11.98 7.39
CA LEU A 5 -0.81 -11.20 7.66
C LEU A 5 -0.45 -11.24 9.15
N LEU A 6 -1.44 -11.15 10.04
CA LEU A 6 -1.23 -11.23 11.48
C LEU A 6 -0.71 -12.61 11.90
N TRP A 7 -1.35 -13.69 11.43
CA TRP A 7 -0.92 -15.05 11.71
C TRP A 7 0.50 -15.33 11.19
N ALA A 8 0.82 -14.86 9.98
CA ALA A 8 2.17 -14.99 9.43
C ALA A 8 3.21 -14.22 10.27
N TYR A 9 2.92 -12.98 10.67
CA TYR A 9 3.80 -12.20 11.53
C TYR A 9 4.06 -12.91 12.86
N GLN A 10 3.00 -13.38 13.53
CA GLN A 10 3.12 -14.11 14.79
C GLN A 10 3.95 -15.38 14.64
N ARG A 11 3.76 -16.15 13.57
CA ARG A 11 4.52 -17.37 13.31
C ARG A 11 6.00 -17.09 13.04
N VAL A 12 6.33 -16.02 12.32
CA VAL A 12 7.71 -15.69 11.92
C VAL A 12 8.50 -15.07 13.08
N PHE A 13 7.89 -14.18 13.86
CA PHE A 13 8.61 -13.42 14.89
C PHE A 13 8.45 -13.96 16.32
N HIS A 14 7.39 -14.72 16.62
CA HIS A 14 7.14 -15.27 17.97
C HIS A 14 7.31 -16.81 18.04
N GLY A 15 7.75 -17.46 16.96
CA GLY A 15 8.06 -18.89 16.97
C GLY A 15 9.36 -19.21 17.72
N GLU A 16 9.58 -20.48 18.07
CA GLU A 16 10.84 -20.95 18.64
C GLU A 16 11.98 -20.87 17.61
N VAL A 17 13.19 -20.57 18.08
CA VAL A 17 14.36 -20.45 17.20
C VAL A 17 14.80 -21.84 16.74
N ASP A 18 14.59 -22.13 15.46
CA ASP A 18 15.06 -23.36 14.82
C ASP A 18 16.58 -23.33 14.64
N ASP A 19 17.25 -24.50 14.62
CA ASP A 19 18.71 -24.60 14.48
C ASP A 19 19.22 -23.95 13.17
N ALA A 20 18.38 -23.95 12.13
CA ALA A 20 18.64 -23.27 10.87
C ALA A 20 18.71 -21.73 10.99
N ASN A 21 18.06 -21.15 12.00
CA ASN A 21 17.96 -19.69 12.18
C ASN A 21 19.01 -19.13 13.14
N ARG A 22 19.71 -19.98 13.89
CA ARG A 22 20.64 -19.57 14.97
C ARG A 22 21.87 -18.82 14.47
N GLY A 23 22.23 -18.99 13.20
CA GLY A 23 23.37 -18.32 12.57
C GLY A 23 23.02 -17.09 11.74
N PHE A 24 21.77 -16.62 11.74
CA PHE A 24 21.40 -15.45 10.95
C PHE A 24 22.14 -14.21 11.43
N ALA A 25 22.72 -13.49 10.48
CA ALA A 25 23.38 -12.23 10.77
C ALA A 25 22.35 -11.17 11.17
N GLU A 26 22.65 -10.45 12.25
CA GLU A 26 21.86 -9.32 12.70
C GLU A 26 21.84 -8.20 11.66
N LEU A 27 20.78 -7.39 11.71
CA LEU A 27 20.57 -6.31 10.75
C LEU A 27 21.68 -5.26 10.86
N ARG A 28 22.36 -4.99 9.75
CA ARG A 28 23.42 -3.97 9.73
C ARG A 28 22.79 -2.57 9.71
N PRO A 29 23.43 -1.55 10.30
CA PRO A 29 22.90 -0.18 10.31
C PRO A 29 22.55 0.37 8.91
N ARG A 30 23.31 -0.03 7.88
CA ARG A 30 23.05 0.33 6.48
C ARG A 30 21.77 -0.31 5.93
N GLU A 31 21.46 -1.54 6.30
CA GLU A 31 20.24 -2.24 5.89
C GLU A 31 19.02 -1.64 6.62
N GLY A 32 19.17 -1.33 7.90
CA GLY A 32 18.17 -0.59 8.67
C GLY A 32 17.84 0.77 8.07
N ALA A 33 18.86 1.53 7.62
CA ALA A 33 18.65 2.81 6.95
C ALA A 33 17.86 2.66 5.64
N LEU A 34 18.12 1.61 4.86
CA LEU A 34 17.36 1.33 3.63
C LEU A 34 15.88 1.02 3.95
N LEU A 35 15.63 0.14 4.93
CA LEU A 35 14.27 -0.16 5.38
C LEU A 35 13.55 1.10 5.90
N PHE A 36 14.27 1.96 6.62
CA PHE A 36 13.74 3.22 7.11
C PHE A 36 13.26 4.14 5.98
N VAL A 37 14.01 4.23 4.88
CA VAL A 37 13.58 5.03 3.70
C VAL A 37 12.25 4.51 3.14
N PHE A 38 12.09 3.19 3.02
CA PHE A 38 10.83 2.61 2.54
C PHE A 38 9.67 2.91 3.51
N VAL A 39 9.88 2.74 4.81
CA VAL A 39 8.86 3.07 5.83
C VAL A 39 8.50 4.56 5.77
N ALA A 40 9.48 5.44 5.60
CA ALA A 40 9.24 6.88 5.48
C ALA A 40 8.35 7.22 4.28
N ILE A 41 8.56 6.56 3.13
CA ILE A 41 7.70 6.75 1.94
C ILE A 41 6.27 6.25 2.22
N ILE A 42 6.11 5.10 2.88
CA ILE A 42 4.79 4.55 3.25
C ILE A 42 4.05 5.52 4.17
N VAL A 43 4.72 6.01 5.22
CA VAL A 43 4.15 6.97 6.18
C VAL A 43 3.82 8.29 5.49
N PHE A 44 4.74 8.82 4.68
CA PHE A 44 4.52 10.05 3.91
C PHE A 44 3.29 9.92 3.01
N THR A 45 3.16 8.80 2.30
CA THR A 45 2.00 8.55 1.43
C THR A 45 0.71 8.41 2.24
N GLY A 46 0.77 7.79 3.42
CA GLY A 46 -0.39 7.66 4.31
C GLY A 46 -0.86 9.01 4.87
N VAL A 47 0.06 9.90 5.24
CA VAL A 47 -0.26 11.23 5.80
C VAL A 47 -0.61 12.24 4.71
N TYR A 48 0.13 12.25 3.60
CA TYR A 48 -0.06 13.18 2.49
C TYR A 48 -0.13 12.44 1.14
N PRO A 49 -1.27 11.82 0.80
CA PRO A 49 -1.44 11.07 -0.44
C PRO A 49 -1.65 11.95 -1.68
N LYS A 50 -1.95 13.25 -1.50
CA LYS A 50 -2.24 14.21 -2.59
C LYS A 50 -1.22 14.26 -3.74
N PRO A 51 0.11 14.26 -3.53
CA PRO A 51 1.07 14.39 -4.63
C PRO A 51 1.11 13.13 -5.49
N MET A 52 0.79 11.97 -4.90
CA MET A 52 0.65 10.72 -5.64
C MET A 52 -0.67 10.69 -6.40
N LEU A 53 -1.78 11.07 -5.77
CA LEU A 53 -3.10 11.14 -6.41
C LEU A 53 -3.12 12.12 -7.58
N SER A 54 -2.59 13.34 -7.41
CA SER A 54 -2.57 14.36 -8.46
C SER A 54 -1.84 13.91 -9.73
N ARG A 55 -0.92 12.93 -9.61
CA ARG A 55 -0.18 12.37 -10.74
C ARG A 55 -0.93 11.24 -11.44
N ILE A 56 -1.79 10.52 -10.73
CA ILE A 56 -2.60 9.40 -11.25
C ILE A 56 -3.93 9.91 -11.84
N GLU A 57 -4.52 10.94 -11.23
CA GLU A 57 -5.78 11.57 -11.63
C GLU A 57 -5.94 11.83 -13.14
N PRO A 58 -4.98 12.43 -13.87
CA PRO A 58 -5.17 12.71 -15.30
C PRO A 58 -5.31 11.42 -16.13
N SER A 59 -4.51 10.39 -15.84
CA SER A 59 -4.62 9.09 -16.53
C SER A 59 -5.91 8.38 -16.20
N ALA A 60 -6.37 8.46 -14.94
CA ALA A 60 -7.65 7.91 -14.53
C ALA A 60 -8.83 8.63 -15.21
N LYS A 61 -8.79 9.97 -15.31
CA LYS A 61 -9.82 10.75 -16.03
C LYS A 61 -9.89 10.40 -17.51
N ALA A 62 -8.76 10.33 -18.19
CA ALA A 62 -8.70 9.94 -19.60
C ALA A 62 -9.27 8.52 -19.82
N LEU A 63 -9.01 7.60 -18.89
CA LEU A 63 -9.57 6.25 -18.94
C LEU A 63 -11.10 6.26 -18.74
N ILE A 64 -11.61 7.03 -17.78
CA ILE A 64 -13.05 7.17 -17.53
C ILE A 64 -13.76 7.74 -18.76
N GLU A 65 -13.24 8.83 -19.32
CA GLU A 65 -13.79 9.46 -20.53
C GLU A 65 -13.79 8.50 -21.73
N HIS A 66 -12.72 7.72 -21.89
CA HIS A 66 -12.66 6.69 -22.93
C HIS A 66 -13.75 5.63 -22.77
N VAL A 67 -13.99 5.16 -21.54
CA VAL A 67 -15.03 4.14 -21.26
C VAL A 67 -16.43 4.71 -21.45
N GLU A 68 -16.69 5.93 -20.99
CA GLU A 68 -17.97 6.64 -21.17
C GLU A 68 -18.29 6.89 -22.65
N SER A 69 -17.29 7.23 -23.46
CA SER A 69 -17.51 7.45 -24.91
C SER A 69 -17.83 6.17 -25.70
N ARG A 70 -17.51 4.99 -25.15
CA ARG A 70 -17.61 3.68 -25.82
C ARG A 70 -18.77 2.83 -25.31
N THR A 71 -19.45 3.27 -24.25
CA THR A 71 -20.49 2.51 -23.56
C THR A 71 -21.70 3.42 -23.34
N ASP A 72 -22.92 2.87 -23.34
CA ASP A 72 -24.14 3.60 -22.91
C ASP A 72 -24.19 3.77 -21.38
N TYR A 73 -23.04 4.02 -20.77
CA TYR A 73 -22.86 4.08 -19.33
C TYR A 73 -23.42 5.41 -18.83
N GLN A 74 -24.65 5.38 -18.29
CA GLN A 74 -25.17 6.48 -17.50
C GLN A 74 -24.62 6.37 -16.08
N ARG A 75 -23.74 7.32 -15.72
CA ARG A 75 -23.27 7.48 -14.34
C ARG A 75 -24.51 7.62 -13.43
N PRO A 76 -24.76 6.68 -12.49
CA PRO A 76 -25.86 6.84 -11.57
C PRO A 76 -25.68 8.16 -10.83
N ALA A 77 -26.76 8.94 -10.70
CA ALA A 77 -26.74 10.22 -10.00
C ALA A 77 -25.96 10.02 -8.69
N GLN A 78 -24.79 10.66 -8.59
CA GLN A 78 -23.97 10.60 -7.39
C GLN A 78 -24.89 11.00 -6.25
N GLY A 79 -25.24 10.05 -5.39
CA GLY A 79 -25.98 10.34 -4.17
C GLY A 79 -25.25 11.49 -3.51
N GLU A 80 -25.96 12.60 -3.33
CA GLU A 80 -25.48 13.77 -2.61
C GLU A 80 -24.70 13.25 -1.42
N ALA A 81 -23.37 13.40 -1.46
CA ALA A 81 -22.53 13.08 -0.34
C ALA A 81 -22.94 14.08 0.74
N GLY A 82 -23.90 13.64 1.55
CA GLY A 82 -24.49 14.39 2.62
C GLY A 82 -23.41 14.99 3.50
N LYS A 83 -23.64 16.27 3.80
CA LYS A 83 -23.22 17.00 5.00
C LYS A 83 -22.38 16.22 6.00
#